data_AF-A0A1W9V5N5-F1
#
_entry.id   AF-A0A1W9V5N5-F1
#
_cell.length_a   1.000
_cell.length_b   1.000
_cell.length_c   1.000
_cell.angle_alpha   90.00
_cell.angle_beta   90.00
_cell.angle_gamma   90.00
#
_symmetry.space_group_name_H-M   'P 1'
#
loop_
_entity.id
_entity.type
_entity.pdbx_description
1 polymer ?
#
loop_
_entity_poly.entity_id
_entity_poly.type
_entity_poly.pdbx_seq_one_letter_code
_entity_poly.pdbx_strand_id
1 'polypeptide(L)'
;MDTLSTLVHEFQHMINFYQSTVSRNHNQATWLNELLSMSTEDLLSEKLGVAGPKGFTTSDGKAPAEGSDISEGRLWYYNLYPDTPYDAWLSDSADSSGDPYVLRSYSLMYAYGAYLMRNFGGPEVLQRLQHDATNYSDLPDALNFTSNNTEALNNSIPLFNASVLLSSRTDMEESLRFNIDGWFNYTFGGQSYRLSSLDFYSYVYPPHIYTSEEADQITSIPPRTFYFIGETENISDKYHIETSSATEDADIFVLLLK
;
A
#
# COMPACT_ATOMS: atom_id res chain seq x y z
N MET A 1 -6.28 16.25 -7.72
CA MET A 1 -6.80 15.83 -6.40
C MET A 1 -8.06 16.62 -6.13
N ASP A 2 -9.14 15.96 -5.72
CA ASP A 2 -10.43 16.61 -5.43
C ASP A 2 -10.30 17.47 -4.16
N THR A 3 -10.86 18.69 -4.16
CA THR A 3 -10.82 19.62 -3.00
C THR A 3 -11.35 18.97 -1.72
N LEU A 4 -12.36 18.09 -1.83
CA LEU A 4 -12.88 17.36 -0.67
C LEU A 4 -11.87 16.32 -0.13
N SER A 5 -11.13 15.66 -1.02
CA SER A 5 -10.08 14.70 -0.64
C SER A 5 -8.96 15.42 0.11
N THR A 6 -8.50 16.55 -0.42
CA THR A 6 -7.47 17.37 0.24
C THR A 6 -7.95 17.90 1.59
N LEU A 7 -9.22 18.28 1.73
CA LEU A 7 -9.75 18.68 3.04
C LEU A 7 -9.68 17.54 4.06
N VAL A 8 -9.99 16.30 3.66
CA VAL A 8 -9.85 15.13 4.54
C VAL A 8 -8.39 14.93 4.96
N HIS A 9 -7.46 15.05 4.01
CA HIS A 9 -6.02 14.96 4.25
C HIS A 9 -5.56 15.95 5.34
N GLU A 10 -5.82 17.24 5.11
CA GLU A 10 -5.41 18.30 6.04
C GLU A 10 -6.12 18.20 7.40
N PHE A 11 -7.39 17.77 7.40
CA PHE A 11 -8.11 17.56 8.65
C PHE A 11 -7.53 16.39 9.45
N GLN A 12 -7.04 15.34 8.78
CA GLN A 12 -6.30 14.28 9.46
C GLN A 12 -5.05 14.84 10.13
N HIS A 13 -4.26 15.70 9.46
CA HIS A 13 -3.09 16.33 10.09
C HIS A 13 -3.47 17.12 11.36
N MET A 14 -4.62 17.80 11.37
CA MET A 14 -5.11 18.48 12.57
C MET A 14 -5.42 17.50 13.71
N ILE A 15 -6.05 16.37 13.39
CA ILE A 15 -6.28 15.29 14.37
C ILE A 15 -4.93 14.76 14.87
N ASN A 16 -3.98 14.51 13.98
CA ASN A 16 -2.67 14.01 14.32
C ASN A 16 -1.91 14.95 15.27
N PHE A 17 -1.87 16.24 14.93
CA PHE A 17 -1.26 17.27 15.76
C PHE A 17 -1.86 17.29 17.17
N TYR A 18 -3.19 17.23 17.28
CA TYR A 18 -3.83 17.19 18.60
C TYR A 18 -3.52 15.89 19.35
N GLN A 19 -3.66 14.74 18.71
CA GLN A 19 -3.51 13.43 19.34
C GLN A 19 -2.06 13.14 19.74
N SER A 20 -1.11 13.41 18.86
CA SER A 20 0.32 13.13 19.08
C SER A 20 0.97 14.24 19.88
N THR A 21 0.91 15.48 19.39
CA THR A 21 1.69 16.59 19.95
C THR A 21 1.01 17.18 21.19
N VAL A 22 -0.28 17.52 21.12
CA VAL A 22 -0.96 18.17 22.25
C VAL A 22 -1.27 17.19 23.38
N SER A 23 -1.87 16.04 23.07
CA SER A 23 -2.36 15.11 24.09
C SER A 23 -1.29 14.18 24.64
N ARG A 24 -0.26 13.82 23.84
CA ARG A 24 0.76 12.84 24.22
C ARG A 24 2.17 13.42 24.29
N ASN A 25 2.35 14.71 23.98
CA ASN A 25 3.66 15.38 23.95
C ASN A 25 4.69 14.62 23.09
N HIS A 26 4.25 14.17 21.91
CA HIS A 26 5.02 13.32 21.02
C HIS A 26 4.96 13.84 19.58
N ASN A 27 6.07 13.72 18.84
CA ASN A 27 6.14 14.07 17.41
C ASN A 27 6.15 12.80 16.58
N GLN A 28 5.04 12.53 15.88
CA GLN A 28 4.96 11.35 15.03
C GLN A 28 5.85 11.50 13.79
N ALA A 29 6.43 10.39 13.33
CA ALA A 29 7.21 10.37 12.10
C ALA A 29 6.39 10.89 10.91
N THR A 30 7.00 11.71 10.05
CA THR A 30 6.34 12.34 8.89
C THR A 30 5.65 11.31 8.00
N TRP A 31 6.34 10.22 7.67
CA TRP A 31 5.78 9.16 6.83
C TRP A 31 4.49 8.57 7.42
N LEU A 32 4.41 8.45 8.74
CA LEU A 32 3.26 7.86 9.41
C LEU A 32 2.07 8.83 9.44
N ASN A 33 2.34 10.12 9.70
CA ASN A 33 1.32 11.16 9.59
C ASN A 33 0.70 11.20 8.17
N GLU A 34 1.54 11.04 7.15
CA GLU A 34 1.12 11.07 5.75
C GLU A 34 0.41 9.78 5.32
N LEU A 35 0.88 8.62 5.79
CA LEU A 35 0.18 7.35 5.64
C LEU A 35 -1.23 7.44 6.23
N LEU A 36 -1.38 7.94 7.45
CA LEU A 36 -2.67 8.10 8.10
C LEU A 36 -3.59 9.07 7.34
N SER A 37 -3.02 10.16 6.81
CA SER A 37 -3.76 11.17 6.03
C SER A 37 -4.34 10.58 4.75
N MET A 38 -3.51 9.98 3.90
CA MET A 38 -3.97 9.38 2.64
C MET A 38 -4.83 8.13 2.87
N SER A 39 -4.58 7.37 3.93
CA SER A 39 -5.46 6.26 4.29
C SER A 39 -6.85 6.75 4.70
N THR A 40 -6.93 7.87 5.42
CA THR A 40 -8.21 8.49 5.79
C THR A 40 -8.95 9.04 4.56
N GLU A 41 -8.23 9.60 3.59
CA GLU A 41 -8.82 10.00 2.30
C GLU A 41 -9.49 8.81 1.60
N ASP A 42 -8.82 7.65 1.51
CA ASP A 42 -9.41 6.45 0.90
C ASP A 42 -10.58 5.91 1.72
N LEU A 43 -10.44 5.87 3.06
CA LEU A 43 -11.50 5.43 3.98
C LEU A 43 -12.81 6.21 3.83
N LEU A 44 -12.72 7.51 3.55
CA LEU A 44 -13.89 8.39 3.39
C LEU A 44 -14.31 8.61 1.94
N SER A 45 -13.50 8.19 0.97
CA SER A 45 -13.69 8.44 -0.46
C SER A 45 -15.08 8.03 -0.97
N GLU A 46 -15.57 6.85 -0.57
CA GLU A 46 -16.88 6.33 -0.97
C GLU A 46 -18.02 7.22 -0.47
N LYS A 47 -17.98 7.60 0.81
CA LYS A 47 -19.01 8.46 1.42
C LYS A 47 -19.06 9.86 0.81
N LEU A 48 -17.89 10.35 0.40
CA LEU A 48 -17.73 11.66 -0.23
C LEU A 48 -17.97 11.62 -1.74
N GLY A 49 -18.04 10.44 -2.35
CA GLY A 49 -18.18 10.28 -3.79
C GLY A 49 -16.97 10.77 -4.58
N VAL A 50 -15.77 10.74 -3.99
CA VAL A 50 -14.52 11.23 -4.60
C VAL A 50 -13.56 10.09 -4.85
N ALA A 51 -12.65 10.27 -5.81
CA ALA A 51 -11.66 9.24 -6.14
C ALA A 51 -10.71 8.96 -4.97
N GLY A 52 -10.29 10.01 -4.26
CA GLY A 52 -9.24 9.89 -3.26
C GLY A 52 -7.87 9.56 -3.88
N PRO A 53 -6.92 9.10 -3.07
CA PRO A 53 -5.57 8.76 -3.54
C PRO A 53 -5.49 7.52 -4.45
N LYS A 54 -6.53 6.67 -4.52
CA LYS A 54 -6.62 5.61 -5.55
C LYS A 54 -6.88 6.13 -6.96
N GLY A 55 -7.35 7.36 -7.15
CA GLY A 55 -7.48 7.93 -8.50
C GLY A 55 -8.72 7.48 -9.30
N PHE A 56 -9.58 6.61 -8.77
CA PHE A 56 -10.86 6.26 -9.42
C PHE A 56 -12.03 6.22 -8.40
N THR A 57 -13.26 6.31 -8.91
CA THR A 57 -14.50 6.08 -8.15
C THR A 57 -15.17 4.79 -8.62
N THR A 58 -15.92 4.14 -7.75
CA THR A 58 -16.69 2.94 -8.09
C THR A 58 -18.00 2.89 -7.30
N SER A 59 -19.05 2.36 -7.93
CA SER A 59 -20.34 2.10 -7.28
C SER A 59 -20.49 0.68 -6.75
N ASP A 60 -19.75 -0.27 -7.30
CA ASP A 60 -19.82 -1.70 -6.96
C ASP A 60 -18.64 -2.18 -6.09
N GLY A 61 -17.67 -1.30 -5.84
CA GLY A 61 -16.51 -1.58 -5.02
C GLY A 61 -15.41 -2.32 -5.77
N LYS A 62 -15.60 -2.63 -7.05
CA LYS A 62 -14.60 -3.31 -7.86
C LYS A 62 -13.45 -2.38 -8.19
N ALA A 63 -12.27 -2.97 -8.35
CA ALA A 63 -11.18 -2.31 -9.04
C ALA A 63 -11.57 -2.15 -10.53
N PRO A 64 -11.04 -1.15 -11.24
CA PRO A 64 -11.10 -1.11 -12.69
C PRO A 64 -10.48 -2.39 -13.28
N ALA A 65 -10.73 -2.62 -14.58
CA ALA A 65 -10.14 -3.79 -15.22
C ALA A 65 -8.62 -3.62 -15.39
N GLU A 66 -7.88 -4.72 -15.35
CA GLU A 66 -6.49 -4.75 -15.78
C GLU A 66 -6.32 -4.08 -17.16
N GLY A 67 -5.28 -3.26 -17.31
CA GLY A 67 -5.04 -2.49 -18.53
C GLY A 67 -5.96 -1.27 -18.70
N SER A 68 -6.63 -0.80 -17.63
CA SER A 68 -7.38 0.46 -17.66
C SER A 68 -6.50 1.71 -17.80
N ASP A 69 -5.18 1.58 -17.64
CA ASP A 69 -4.19 2.66 -17.76
C ASP A 69 -4.52 3.90 -16.91
N ILE A 70 -4.95 3.69 -15.66
CA ILE A 70 -5.22 4.79 -14.72
C ILE A 70 -3.93 5.56 -14.45
N SER A 71 -3.98 6.87 -14.63
CA SER A 71 -2.85 7.80 -14.43
C SER A 71 -3.13 8.85 -13.35
N GLU A 72 -4.25 8.68 -12.64
CA GLU A 72 -4.70 9.50 -11.54
C GLU A 72 -4.39 8.88 -10.18
N GLY A 73 -4.37 9.71 -9.15
CA GLY A 73 -4.08 9.27 -7.79
C GLY A 73 -2.60 9.01 -7.56
N ARG A 74 -2.29 8.04 -6.72
CA ARG A 74 -0.95 7.78 -6.17
C ARG A 74 -0.38 6.41 -6.58
N LEU A 75 -1.22 5.43 -6.91
CA LEU A 75 -0.74 4.06 -7.17
C LEU A 75 0.04 3.93 -8.47
N TRP A 76 -0.32 4.68 -9.52
CA TRP A 76 0.49 4.71 -10.75
C TRP A 76 1.92 5.20 -10.51
N TYR A 77 2.10 6.11 -9.55
CA TYR A 77 3.42 6.66 -9.22
C TYR A 77 4.22 5.68 -8.34
N TYR A 78 3.53 4.91 -7.49
CA TYR A 78 4.16 3.79 -6.79
C TYR A 78 4.63 2.72 -7.78
N ASN A 79 3.79 2.37 -8.75
CA ASN A 79 4.13 1.47 -9.86
C ASN A 79 5.40 1.91 -10.61
N LEU A 80 5.59 3.22 -10.76
CA LEU A 80 6.78 3.79 -11.41
C LEU A 80 8.03 3.76 -10.51
N TYR A 81 7.88 3.72 -9.18
CA TYR A 81 8.99 3.77 -8.20
C TYR A 81 8.76 2.81 -7.01
N PRO A 82 8.62 1.50 -7.27
CA PRO A 82 8.28 0.52 -6.23
C PRO A 82 9.43 0.25 -5.27
N ASP A 83 10.65 0.65 -5.64
CA ASP A 83 11.91 0.55 -4.92
C ASP A 83 12.14 1.70 -3.92
N THR A 84 11.13 2.54 -3.69
CA THR A 84 11.21 3.63 -2.72
C THR A 84 11.46 3.05 -1.31
N PRO A 85 12.50 3.50 -0.57
CA PRO A 85 12.78 2.97 0.77
C PRO A 85 11.65 3.26 1.76
N TYR A 86 11.27 2.24 2.54
CA TYR A 86 10.19 2.33 3.52
C TYR A 86 10.54 3.15 4.78
N ASP A 87 11.82 3.28 5.08
CA ASP A 87 12.35 3.98 6.24
C ASP A 87 12.76 5.43 5.95
N ALA A 88 12.61 5.89 4.70
CA ALA A 88 13.01 7.22 4.27
C ALA A 88 11.81 8.09 3.86
N TRP A 89 11.70 9.26 4.50
CA TRP A 89 10.91 10.36 3.94
C TRP A 89 11.80 11.18 3.00
N LEU A 90 11.54 11.08 1.70
CA LEU A 90 12.38 11.70 0.68
C LEU A 90 12.16 13.22 0.64
N SER A 91 13.20 13.93 0.21
CA SER A 91 13.20 15.39 0.16
C SER A 91 12.37 15.96 -0.99
N ASP A 92 12.05 17.25 -0.90
CA ASP A 92 11.38 18.01 -1.96
C ASP A 92 12.28 18.31 -3.17
N SER A 93 13.53 17.85 -3.17
CA SER A 93 14.38 17.92 -4.36
C SER A 93 13.77 17.10 -5.49
N ALA A 94 14.00 17.53 -6.73
CA ALA A 94 13.54 16.84 -7.91
C ALA A 94 14.61 15.91 -8.48
N ASP A 95 14.16 14.83 -9.11
CA ASP A 95 15.01 13.98 -9.93
C ASP A 95 15.31 14.62 -11.30
N SER A 96 15.94 13.85 -12.20
CA SER A 96 16.29 14.32 -13.53
C SER A 96 15.09 14.55 -14.47
N SER A 97 13.90 14.02 -14.17
CA SER A 97 12.66 14.37 -14.90
C SER A 97 12.01 15.64 -14.36
N GLY A 98 12.49 16.18 -13.23
CA GLY A 98 11.90 17.33 -12.57
C GLY A 98 10.81 16.97 -11.57
N ASP A 99 10.61 15.67 -11.28
CA ASP A 99 9.61 15.21 -10.33
C ASP A 99 10.19 15.21 -8.91
N PRO A 100 9.51 15.83 -7.93
CA PRO A 100 9.96 15.82 -6.54
C PRO A 100 10.02 14.40 -5.96
N TYR A 101 11.14 14.04 -5.31
CA TYR A 101 11.30 12.73 -4.68
C TYR A 101 10.25 12.48 -3.59
N VAL A 102 9.81 13.53 -2.89
CA VAL A 102 8.73 13.45 -1.89
C VAL A 102 7.46 12.79 -2.44
N LEU A 103 7.15 12.95 -3.74
CA LEU A 103 5.99 12.30 -4.35
C LEU A 103 6.06 10.78 -4.29
N ARG A 104 7.28 10.22 -4.27
CA ARG A 104 7.51 8.77 -4.19
C ARG A 104 7.20 8.26 -2.78
N SER A 105 7.55 9.05 -1.76
CA SER A 105 7.16 8.78 -0.37
C SER A 105 5.64 8.83 -0.22
N TYR A 106 4.96 9.83 -0.80
CA TYR A 106 3.50 9.87 -0.81
C TYR A 106 2.88 8.65 -1.49
N SER A 107 3.39 8.22 -2.64
CA SER A 107 2.85 7.05 -3.34
C SER A 107 3.04 5.75 -2.58
N LEU A 108 4.23 5.55 -2.00
CA LEU A 108 4.52 4.39 -1.16
C LEU A 108 3.64 4.35 0.09
N MET A 109 3.53 5.47 0.81
CA MET A 109 2.74 5.53 2.04
C MET A 109 1.25 5.31 1.76
N TYR A 110 0.73 5.79 0.64
CA TYR A 110 -0.64 5.45 0.26
C TYR A 110 -0.78 3.97 -0.08
N ALA A 111 0.08 3.41 -0.94
CA ALA A 111 0.00 2.01 -1.34
C ALA A 111 0.06 1.07 -0.12
N TYR A 112 0.97 1.34 0.81
CA TYR A 112 1.11 0.56 2.04
C TYR A 112 -0.05 0.80 3.02
N GLY A 113 -0.50 2.04 3.20
CA GLY A 113 -1.70 2.33 4.02
C GLY A 113 -2.97 1.65 3.48
N ALA A 114 -3.12 1.62 2.15
CA ALA A 114 -4.20 0.92 1.45
C ALA A 114 -4.17 -0.59 1.71
N TYR A 115 -2.99 -1.19 1.73
CA TYR A 115 -2.78 -2.58 2.13
C TYR A 115 -3.17 -2.81 3.59
N LEU A 116 -2.64 -1.99 4.52
CA LEU A 116 -2.91 -2.13 5.94
C LEU A 116 -4.40 -2.09 6.24
N MET A 117 -5.12 -1.12 5.66
CA MET A 117 -6.57 -1.03 5.86
C MET A 117 -7.32 -2.27 5.32
N ARG A 118 -6.95 -2.78 4.15
CA ARG A 118 -7.66 -3.92 3.53
C ARG A 118 -7.42 -5.24 4.26
N ASN A 119 -6.24 -5.40 4.87
CA ASN A 119 -5.77 -6.68 5.41
C ASN A 119 -5.74 -6.73 6.95
N PHE A 120 -5.84 -5.59 7.66
CA PHE A 120 -5.66 -5.51 9.12
C PHE A 120 -6.79 -4.75 9.84
N GLY A 121 -8.01 -4.71 9.29
CA GLY A 121 -9.19 -4.21 10.01
C GLY A 121 -9.60 -2.77 9.72
N GLY A 122 -9.17 -2.21 8.59
CA GLY A 122 -9.68 -0.95 8.04
C GLY A 122 -9.49 0.25 8.97
N PRO A 123 -10.57 0.93 9.42
CA PRO A 123 -10.45 2.08 10.31
C PRO A 123 -9.81 1.77 11.67
N GLU A 124 -9.92 0.52 12.15
CA GLU A 124 -9.35 0.14 13.45
C GLU A 124 -7.82 0.18 13.44
N VAL A 125 -7.20 -0.28 12.34
CA VAL A 125 -5.73 -0.22 12.22
C VAL A 125 -5.24 1.23 12.17
N LEU A 126 -5.96 2.14 11.52
CA LEU A 126 -5.59 3.55 11.49
C LEU A 126 -5.65 4.20 12.88
N GLN A 127 -6.69 3.92 13.67
CA GLN A 127 -6.77 4.44 15.04
C GLN A 127 -5.59 3.98 15.89
N ARG A 128 -5.21 2.70 15.76
CA ARG A 128 -4.10 2.13 16.54
C ARG A 128 -2.76 2.64 16.07
N LEU A 129 -2.52 2.73 14.77
CA LEU A 129 -1.31 3.38 14.23
C LEU A 129 -1.19 4.84 14.72
N GLN A 130 -2.30 5.57 14.82
CA GLN A 130 -2.32 6.92 15.39
C GLN A 130 -2.02 6.94 16.91
N HIS A 131 -2.35 5.87 17.63
CA HIS A 131 -2.20 5.80 19.08
C HIS A 131 -0.84 5.24 19.51
N ASP A 132 -0.40 4.16 18.85
CA ASP A 132 0.65 3.25 19.30
C ASP A 132 1.92 3.33 18.44
N ALA A 133 1.80 3.62 17.14
CA ALA A 133 2.97 3.71 16.27
C ALA A 133 3.55 5.13 16.28
N THR A 134 4.84 5.25 16.58
CA THR A 134 5.56 6.53 16.51
C THR A 134 6.59 6.59 15.39
N ASN A 135 7.13 5.42 15.03
CA ASN A 135 8.14 5.23 14.01
C ASN A 135 8.03 3.81 13.42
N TYR A 136 8.95 3.45 12.52
CA TYR A 136 8.90 2.18 11.78
C TYR A 136 9.10 0.96 12.70
N SER A 137 9.94 1.05 13.74
CA SER A 137 10.16 -0.08 14.67
C SER A 137 8.95 -0.39 15.55
N ASP A 138 7.99 0.53 15.67
CA ASP A 138 6.79 0.33 16.46
C ASP A 138 5.63 -0.27 15.64
N LEU A 139 5.78 -0.36 14.31
CA LEU A 139 4.73 -0.91 13.44
C LEU A 139 4.30 -2.32 13.84
N PRO A 140 5.22 -3.29 14.06
CA PRO A 140 4.82 -4.62 14.48
C PRO A 140 3.99 -4.59 15.78
N ASP A 141 4.35 -3.76 16.75
CA ASP A 141 3.62 -3.64 18.01
C ASP A 141 2.24 -3.03 17.82
N ALA A 142 2.11 -1.95 17.03
CA ALA A 142 0.83 -1.31 16.75
C ALA A 142 -0.11 -2.24 15.96
N LEU A 143 0.43 -3.06 15.07
CA LEU A 143 -0.34 -4.01 14.28
C LEU A 143 -0.65 -5.30 15.09
N ASN A 144 0.21 -5.74 16.01
CA ASN A 144 0.08 -6.99 16.79
C ASN A 144 -1.25 -7.15 17.55
N PHE A 145 -1.94 -6.04 17.84
CA PHE A 145 -3.22 -6.05 18.54
C PHE A 145 -4.45 -6.12 17.63
N THR A 146 -4.29 -6.05 16.30
CA THR A 146 -5.40 -5.99 15.34
C THR A 146 -5.72 -7.31 14.67
N SER A 147 -4.73 -8.19 14.54
CA SER A 147 -4.90 -9.41 13.79
C SER A 147 -4.86 -10.64 14.71
N ASN A 148 -5.71 -11.62 14.41
CA ASN A 148 -5.58 -12.97 14.96
C ASN A 148 -4.41 -13.74 14.31
N ASN A 149 -3.56 -13.06 13.54
CA ASN A 149 -2.50 -13.63 12.71
C ASN A 149 -1.17 -12.91 12.96
N THR A 150 -0.54 -13.23 14.10
CA THR A 150 0.72 -12.67 14.59
C THR A 150 1.90 -12.87 13.64
N GLU A 151 1.82 -13.87 12.74
CA GLU A 151 2.85 -14.16 11.74
C GLU A 151 2.85 -13.15 10.58
N ALA A 152 1.67 -12.59 10.22
CA ALA A 152 1.53 -11.58 9.18
C ALA A 152 2.04 -10.18 9.57
N LEU A 153 2.21 -9.95 10.87
CA LEU A 153 2.49 -8.64 11.45
C LEU A 153 3.97 -8.29 11.45
N ASN A 154 4.81 -9.25 11.83
CA ASN A 154 6.26 -9.14 11.75
C ASN A 154 6.79 -9.13 10.30
N ASN A 155 5.94 -9.50 9.34
CA ASN A 155 6.27 -9.61 7.91
C ASN A 155 5.38 -8.74 7.01
N SER A 156 4.82 -7.64 7.54
CA SER A 156 3.82 -6.84 6.82
C SER A 156 4.36 -6.21 5.53
N ILE A 157 5.65 -5.84 5.46
CA ILE A 157 6.28 -5.38 4.21
C ILE A 157 6.39 -6.50 3.16
N PRO A 158 7.01 -7.66 3.47
CA PRO A 158 7.03 -8.79 2.54
C PRO A 158 5.64 -9.15 2.00
N LEU A 159 4.64 -9.18 2.87
CA LEU A 159 3.26 -9.47 2.47
C LEU A 159 2.62 -8.34 1.65
N PHE A 160 2.92 -7.08 1.94
CA PHE A 160 2.49 -5.95 1.10
C PHE A 160 3.03 -6.11 -0.33
N ASN A 161 4.34 -6.36 -0.48
CA ASN A 161 4.95 -6.54 -1.79
C ASN A 161 4.34 -7.74 -2.55
N ALA A 162 4.11 -8.85 -1.86
CA ALA A 162 3.41 -10.00 -2.42
C ALA A 162 1.97 -9.65 -2.85
N SER A 163 1.26 -8.86 -2.03
CA SER A 163 -0.11 -8.42 -2.33
C SER A 163 -0.18 -7.54 -3.57
N VAL A 164 0.81 -6.66 -3.79
CA VAL A 164 0.91 -5.83 -5.00
C VAL A 164 0.99 -6.74 -6.24
N LEU A 165 1.87 -7.74 -6.21
CA LEU A 165 2.04 -8.69 -7.32
C LEU A 165 0.79 -9.52 -7.59
N LEU A 166 0.02 -9.83 -6.54
CA LEU A 166 -1.18 -10.66 -6.58
C LEU A 166 -2.46 -9.83 -6.68
N SER A 167 -2.36 -8.51 -6.90
CA SER A 167 -3.49 -7.58 -6.76
C SER A 167 -4.60 -7.75 -7.79
N SER A 168 -4.34 -8.41 -8.93
CA SER A 168 -5.37 -8.78 -9.90
C SER A 168 -6.20 -10.00 -9.45
N ARG A 169 -5.71 -10.78 -8.47
CA ARG A 169 -6.39 -11.99 -7.96
C ARG A 169 -7.42 -11.65 -6.89
N THR A 170 -8.54 -12.36 -6.96
CA THR A 170 -9.69 -12.19 -6.05
C THR A 170 -9.82 -13.32 -5.02
N ASP A 171 -8.98 -14.35 -5.13
CA ASP A 171 -9.04 -15.60 -4.36
C ASP A 171 -7.90 -15.75 -3.33
N MET A 172 -7.19 -14.66 -3.06
CA MET A 172 -6.06 -14.64 -2.13
C MET A 172 -6.50 -14.86 -0.67
N GLU A 173 -5.56 -15.23 0.22
CA GLU A 173 -5.80 -15.25 1.67
C GLU A 173 -5.90 -13.82 2.24
N GLU A 174 -6.53 -13.65 3.41
CA GLU A 174 -6.87 -12.33 3.98
C GLU A 174 -5.67 -11.38 4.13
N SER A 175 -4.45 -11.89 4.34
CA SER A 175 -3.23 -11.09 4.48
C SER A 175 -2.56 -10.71 3.16
N LEU A 176 -3.12 -11.13 2.02
CA LEU A 176 -2.56 -10.93 0.69
C LEU A 176 -3.52 -10.22 -0.28
N ARG A 177 -4.62 -9.63 0.22
CA ARG A 177 -5.71 -9.12 -0.63
C ARG A 177 -5.56 -7.63 -0.89
N PHE A 178 -5.56 -7.27 -2.17
CA PHE A 178 -6.01 -5.96 -2.62
C PHE A 178 -7.37 -6.01 -3.30
N ASN A 179 -7.75 -7.16 -3.83
CA ASN A 179 -8.94 -7.34 -4.64
C ASN A 179 -9.79 -8.49 -4.11
N ILE A 180 -11.08 -8.23 -3.95
CA ILE A 180 -12.10 -9.23 -3.59
C ILE A 180 -13.32 -9.15 -4.53
N ASP A 181 -13.15 -8.50 -5.69
CA ASP A 181 -14.20 -8.21 -6.67
C ASP A 181 -15.40 -7.45 -6.06
N GLY A 182 -15.12 -6.52 -5.13
CA GLY A 182 -16.14 -5.73 -4.46
C GLY A 182 -15.64 -4.94 -3.25
N TRP A 183 -16.57 -4.63 -2.35
CA TRP A 183 -16.31 -3.81 -1.16
C TRP A 183 -15.69 -4.60 -0.01
N PHE A 184 -14.57 -4.11 0.51
CA PHE A 184 -14.14 -4.41 1.87
C PHE A 184 -15.03 -3.63 2.83
N ASN A 185 -15.76 -4.33 3.71
CA ASN A 185 -16.74 -3.73 4.60
C ASN A 185 -16.25 -3.76 6.05
N TYR A 186 -16.27 -2.61 6.70
CA TYR A 186 -15.88 -2.46 8.11
C TYR A 186 -16.97 -1.76 8.89
N THR A 187 -17.09 -2.10 10.18
CA THR A 187 -17.92 -1.34 11.14
C THR A 187 -17.05 -0.95 12.31
N PHE A 188 -16.96 0.34 12.58
CA PHE A 188 -16.11 0.88 13.64
C PHE A 188 -16.75 2.12 14.27
N GLY A 189 -16.80 2.17 15.61
CA GLY A 189 -17.47 3.26 16.33
C GLY A 189 -18.95 3.45 15.96
N GLY A 190 -19.64 2.38 15.57
CA GLY A 190 -21.04 2.43 15.10
C GLY A 190 -21.22 2.98 13.69
N GLN A 191 -20.14 3.27 12.96
CA GLN A 191 -20.16 3.73 11.58
C GLN A 191 -19.70 2.62 10.63
N SER A 192 -20.34 2.51 9.47
CA SER A 192 -19.91 1.58 8.41
C SER A 192 -18.98 2.29 7.43
N TYR A 193 -17.89 1.63 7.06
CA TYR A 193 -16.90 2.09 6.10
C TYR A 193 -16.75 1.05 4.99
N ARG A 194 -16.50 1.52 3.77
CA ARG A 194 -16.31 0.67 2.61
C ARG A 194 -15.08 1.11 1.84
N LEU A 195 -14.18 0.18 1.62
CA LEU A 195 -13.01 0.37 0.75
C LEU A 195 -13.22 -0.45 -0.51
N SER A 196 -12.97 0.14 -1.67
CA SER A 196 -13.00 -0.61 -2.93
C SER A 196 -11.80 -1.55 -3.02
N SER A 197 -11.98 -2.62 -3.78
CA SER A 197 -10.88 -3.40 -4.33
C SER A 197 -9.91 -2.51 -5.11
N LEU A 198 -8.64 -2.89 -5.11
CA LEU A 198 -7.57 -2.27 -5.87
C LEU A 198 -6.87 -3.34 -6.69
N ASP A 199 -6.39 -2.95 -7.86
CA ASP A 199 -5.58 -3.79 -8.73
C ASP A 199 -4.47 -2.92 -9.30
N PHE A 200 -3.20 -3.25 -9.01
CA PHE A 200 -2.05 -2.48 -9.48
C PHE A 200 -1.82 -2.66 -10.99
N TYR A 201 -2.39 -3.70 -11.60
CA TYR A 201 -2.38 -3.91 -13.05
C TYR A 201 -3.40 -3.05 -13.80
N SER A 202 -4.28 -2.35 -13.08
CA SER A 202 -5.20 -1.37 -13.66
C SER A 202 -4.57 0.01 -13.92
N TYR A 203 -3.38 0.28 -13.38
CA TYR A 203 -2.70 1.57 -13.50
C TYR A 203 -1.61 1.53 -14.56
N VAL A 204 -1.20 2.71 -15.04
CA VAL A 204 -0.01 2.81 -15.89
C VAL A 204 1.23 2.29 -15.15
N TYR A 205 2.19 1.77 -15.93
CA TYR A 205 3.40 1.09 -15.43
C TYR A 205 3.08 -0.10 -14.52
N PRO A 206 2.18 -1.02 -14.92
CA PRO A 206 1.77 -2.12 -14.05
C PRO A 206 2.97 -2.97 -13.60
N PRO A 207 2.89 -3.63 -12.43
CA PRO A 207 3.90 -4.60 -12.05
C PRO A 207 4.16 -5.60 -13.18
N HIS A 208 5.42 -5.95 -13.41
CA HIS A 208 5.77 -6.95 -14.40
C HIS A 208 6.13 -8.26 -13.71
N ILE A 209 5.52 -9.36 -14.15
CA ILE A 209 5.88 -10.71 -13.71
C ILE A 209 6.78 -11.33 -14.77
N TYR A 210 8.02 -11.64 -14.38
CA TYR A 210 8.95 -12.39 -15.22
C TYR A 210 8.75 -13.88 -15.02
N THR A 211 8.48 -14.63 -16.09
CA THR A 211 8.48 -16.10 -16.04
C THR A 211 9.89 -16.64 -15.79
N SER A 212 10.02 -17.90 -15.36
CA SER A 212 11.33 -18.55 -15.16
C SER A 212 12.18 -18.56 -16.43
N GLU A 213 11.55 -18.69 -17.60
CA GLU A 213 12.23 -18.68 -18.90
C GLU A 213 12.74 -17.28 -19.27
N GLU A 214 12.01 -16.23 -18.90
CA GLU A 214 12.43 -14.84 -19.08
C GLU A 214 13.50 -14.45 -18.06
N ALA A 215 13.40 -14.92 -16.82
CA ALA A 215 14.35 -14.65 -15.75
C ALA A 215 15.78 -15.10 -16.10
N ASP A 216 15.91 -16.27 -16.73
CA ASP A 216 17.20 -16.81 -17.21
C ASP A 216 17.84 -15.96 -18.32
N GLN A 217 17.06 -15.10 -18.98
CA GLN A 217 17.51 -14.22 -20.07
C GLN A 217 17.81 -12.79 -19.58
N ILE A 218 17.55 -12.47 -18.31
CA ILE A 218 17.82 -11.14 -17.75
C ILE A 218 19.32 -10.97 -17.53
N THR A 219 19.98 -10.28 -18.45
CA THR A 219 21.41 -9.92 -18.34
C THR A 219 21.66 -8.66 -17.52
N SER A 220 20.62 -7.88 -17.26
CA SER A 220 20.61 -6.67 -16.43
C SER A 220 19.21 -6.45 -15.90
N ILE A 221 19.08 -6.29 -14.58
CA ILE A 221 17.80 -6.10 -13.91
C ILE A 221 17.30 -4.68 -14.22
N PRO A 222 16.15 -4.51 -14.89
CA PRO A 222 15.61 -3.18 -15.08
C PRO A 222 15.26 -2.58 -13.71
N PRO A 223 15.56 -1.30 -13.47
CA PRO A 223 15.02 -0.63 -12.29
C PRO A 223 13.50 -0.77 -12.30
N ARG A 224 12.87 -0.87 -11.12
CA ARG A 224 11.40 -0.95 -10.96
C ARG A 224 10.79 -2.33 -11.26
N THR A 225 11.54 -3.40 -10.99
CA THR A 225 11.11 -4.77 -11.29
C THR A 225 10.73 -5.54 -10.03
N PHE A 226 9.51 -6.07 -10.00
CA PHE A 226 9.14 -7.16 -9.09
C PHE A 226 9.36 -8.51 -9.79
N TYR A 227 9.80 -9.52 -9.05
CA TYR A 227 9.98 -10.88 -9.57
C TYR A 227 8.94 -11.80 -8.97
N PHE A 228 8.33 -12.61 -9.83
CA PHE A 228 7.47 -13.72 -9.43
C PHE A 228 8.00 -14.96 -10.14
N ILE A 229 8.55 -15.91 -9.39
CA ILE A 229 9.10 -17.14 -9.94
C ILE A 229 8.16 -18.29 -9.53
N GLY A 230 7.33 -18.73 -10.47
CA GLY A 230 6.66 -20.03 -10.47
C GLY A 230 5.12 -20.01 -10.43
N GLU A 231 4.48 -20.80 -11.30
CA GLU A 231 3.11 -21.29 -11.15
C GLU A 231 3.15 -22.68 -10.50
N THR A 232 2.49 -22.88 -9.36
CA THR A 232 2.14 -24.23 -8.88
C THR A 232 0.63 -24.33 -8.70
N GLU A 233 0.03 -25.37 -9.28
CA GLU A 233 -1.42 -25.61 -9.39
C GLU A 233 -2.13 -25.85 -8.03
N ASN A 234 -1.46 -25.68 -6.88
CA ASN A 234 -2.04 -25.81 -5.54
C ASN A 234 -1.36 -24.86 -4.55
N ILE A 235 -1.94 -23.66 -4.37
CA ILE A 235 -1.37 -22.59 -3.54
C ILE A 235 -1.65 -22.78 -2.03
N SER A 236 -2.15 -23.95 -1.60
CA SER A 236 -2.33 -24.24 -0.18
C SER A 236 -1.03 -24.56 0.57
N ASP A 237 0.11 -24.67 -0.13
CA ASP A 237 1.43 -24.95 0.46
C ASP A 237 2.40 -23.76 0.32
N LYS A 238 2.13 -22.72 1.13
CA LYS A 238 3.04 -21.70 1.70
C LYS A 238 4.12 -21.08 0.79
N TYR A 239 3.81 -19.87 0.32
CA TYR A 239 4.69 -18.86 -0.27
C TYR A 239 6.07 -18.78 0.41
N HIS A 240 7.14 -18.71 -0.38
CA HIS A 240 8.49 -18.39 0.10
C HIS A 240 8.90 -17.03 -0.46
N ILE A 241 8.99 -16.01 0.39
CA ILE A 241 9.36 -14.65 -0.01
C ILE A 241 10.86 -14.50 0.22
N GLU A 242 11.65 -14.33 -0.85
CA GLU A 242 13.07 -13.97 -0.74
C GLU A 242 13.28 -12.55 -1.23
N THR A 243 13.88 -11.72 -0.37
CA THR A 243 14.42 -10.43 -0.79
C THR A 243 15.89 -10.65 -1.13
N SER A 244 16.34 -10.19 -2.29
CA SER A 244 17.77 -10.15 -2.59
C SER A 244 18.11 -8.76 -3.11
N SER A 245 19.20 -8.15 -2.65
CA SER A 245 19.75 -6.96 -3.28
C SER A 245 20.71 -7.43 -4.37
N ALA A 246 20.41 -7.21 -5.66
CA ALA A 246 21.39 -7.54 -6.70
C ALA A 246 22.47 -6.46 -6.84
N THR A 247 22.25 -5.24 -6.34
CA THR A 247 23.18 -4.11 -6.36
C THR A 247 22.83 -3.07 -5.29
N GLU A 248 23.79 -2.21 -4.90
CA GLU A 248 23.63 -1.14 -3.89
C GLU A 248 22.47 -0.16 -4.12
N ASP A 249 21.83 -0.18 -5.30
CA ASP A 249 20.77 0.77 -5.71
C ASP A 249 19.44 0.10 -6.15
N ALA A 250 19.22 -1.19 -5.92
CA ALA A 250 17.95 -1.84 -6.29
C ALA A 250 17.56 -2.98 -5.35
N ASP A 251 16.49 -2.79 -4.59
CA ASP A 251 15.82 -3.87 -3.85
C ASP A 251 14.98 -4.72 -4.82
N ILE A 252 15.30 -6.01 -4.91
CA ILE A 252 14.56 -6.97 -5.73
C ILE A 252 13.69 -7.81 -4.80
N PHE A 253 12.39 -7.72 -5.04
CA PHE A 253 11.40 -8.58 -4.38
C PHE A 253 11.13 -9.78 -5.26
N VAL A 254 11.58 -10.97 -4.83
CA VAL A 254 11.29 -12.24 -5.48
C VAL A 254 10.24 -12.99 -4.67
N LEU A 255 9.06 -13.18 -5.27
CA LEU A 255 8.08 -14.13 -4.74
C LEU A 255 8.33 -15.49 -5.38
N LEU A 256 8.78 -16.47 -4.58
CA LEU A 256 8.89 -17.86 -5.00
C LEU A 256 7.63 -18.61 -4.53
N LEU A 257 6.84 -19.11 -5.47
CA LEU A 257 5.79 -20.08 -5.14
C LEU A 257 6.41 -21.48 -5.10
N LYS A 258 6.13 -22.26 -4.05
CA LYS A 258 6.53 -23.66 -3.94
C LYS A 258 5.47 -24.60 -4.47
#